data_AF-A0A418ZQE5-F1
#
_entry.id   AF-A0A418ZQE5-F1
#
_cell.length_a   1.000
_cell.length_b   1.000
_cell.length_c   1.000
_cell.angle_alpha   90.00
_cell.angle_beta   90.00
_cell.angle_gamma   90.00
#
_symmetry.space_group_name_H-M   'P 1'
#
loop_
_entity.id
_entity.type
_entity.pdbx_description
1 polymer ?
#
loop_
_entity_poly.entity_id
_entity_poly.type
_entity_poly.pdbx_seq_one_letter_code
_entity_poly.pdbx_strand_id
1 'polypeptide(L)' 'RAAKGHSLTAHLEAATMAEACRLIAFTRMPVAQIGYRLGFGDPSYFSRRFRRRMGESPSDYRLRLQDG' A
#
# COMPACT_ATOMS: atom_id res chain seq x y z
N ARG A 1 -16.46 -16.48 25.15
CA ARG A 1 -16.54 -16.35 23.66
C ARG A 1 -15.97 -14.99 23.27
N ALA A 2 -14.76 -14.93 22.71
CA ALA A 2 -14.12 -13.68 22.30
C ALA A 2 -14.54 -13.34 20.86
N ALA A 3 -15.40 -12.33 20.69
CA ALA A 3 -15.64 -11.73 19.38
C ALA A 3 -14.34 -11.01 18.98
N LYS A 4 -13.53 -11.69 18.18
CA LYS A 4 -12.25 -11.15 17.75
C LYS A 4 -12.50 -9.85 16.97
N GLY A 5 -11.92 -8.75 17.45
CA GLY A 5 -11.92 -7.41 16.85
C GLY A 5 -11.13 -7.33 15.54
N HIS A 6 -11.44 -8.20 14.57
CA HIS A 6 -10.77 -8.32 13.28
C HIS A 6 -11.27 -7.33 12.21
N SER A 7 -12.24 -6.46 12.53
CA SER A 7 -12.85 -5.57 11.55
C SER A 7 -12.09 -4.24 11.40
N LEU A 8 -11.83 -3.50 12.48
CA LEU A 8 -11.37 -2.11 12.34
C LEU A 8 -9.99 -1.97 11.69
N THR A 9 -8.98 -2.69 12.19
CA THR A 9 -7.61 -2.58 11.67
C THR A 9 -7.48 -3.16 10.27
N ALA A 10 -8.25 -4.22 9.95
CA ALA A 10 -8.27 -4.80 8.61
C ALA A 10 -8.96 -3.88 7.58
N HIS A 11 -10.05 -3.20 7.98
CA HIS A 11 -10.71 -2.22 7.12
C HIS A 11 -9.82 -1.00 6.86
N LEU A 12 -9.13 -0.50 7.90
CA LEU A 12 -8.15 0.56 7.74
C LEU A 12 -7.01 0.15 6.81
N GLU A 13 -6.49 -1.07 6.96
CA GLU A 13 -5.45 -1.58 6.08
C GLU A 13 -5.91 -1.68 4.63
N ALA A 14 -7.12 -2.19 4.39
CA ALA A 14 -7.67 -2.27 3.03
C ALA A 14 -7.83 -0.89 2.39
N ALA A 15 -8.33 0.09 3.15
CA ALA A 15 -8.45 1.48 2.69
C ALA A 15 -7.08 2.10 2.39
N THR A 16 -6.09 1.91 3.28
CA THR A 16 -4.72 2.38 3.07
C THR A 16 -4.08 1.78 1.83
N MET A 17 -4.28 0.48 1.57
CA MET A 17 -3.72 -0.18 0.38
C MET A 17 -4.44 0.26 -0.91
N ALA A 18 -5.74 0.51 -0.86
CA ALA A 18 -6.48 1.08 -1.99
C ALA A 18 -5.94 2.48 -2.35
N GLU A 19 -5.68 3.33 -1.35
CA GLU A 19 -5.10 4.65 -1.57
C GLU A 19 -3.64 4.56 -2.06
N ALA A 20 -2.86 3.61 -1.55
CA ALA A 20 -1.52 3.33 -2.07
C ALA A 20 -1.55 3.02 -3.57
N CYS A 21 -2.45 2.14 -4.02
CA CYS A 21 -2.60 1.81 -5.43
C CYS A 21 -2.95 3.05 -6.26
N ARG A 22 -3.89 3.88 -5.77
CA ARG A 22 -4.28 5.14 -6.42
C ARG A 22 -3.09 6.08 -6.59
N LEU A 23 -2.34 6.31 -5.51
CA LEU A 23 -1.17 7.20 -5.55
C LEU A 23 -0.08 6.67 -6.50
N ILE A 24 0.15 5.35 -6.51
CA ILE A 24 1.15 4.75 -7.40
C ILE A 24 0.73 4.86 -8.87
N ALA A 25 -0.55 4.67 -9.17
CA ALA A 25 -1.10 4.67 -10.53
C ALA A 25 -1.21 6.08 -11.12
N PHE A 26 -1.65 7.06 -10.33
CA PHE A 26 -2.01 8.38 -10.84
C PHE A 26 -0.99 9.47 -10.55
N THR A 27 0.11 9.16 -9.87
CA THR A 27 1.14 10.15 -9.53
C THR A 27 2.55 9.66 -9.86
N ARG A 28 3.46 10.60 -10.05
CA ARG A 28 4.91 10.32 -10.18
C ARG A 28 5.63 10.34 -8.82
N MET A 29 4.88 10.29 -7.71
CA MET A 29 5.44 10.37 -6.37
C MET A 29 6.39 9.19 -6.10
N PRO A 30 7.59 9.41 -5.55
CA PRO A 30 8.47 8.32 -5.14
C PRO A 30 7.76 7.38 -4.17
N VAL A 31 8.00 6.06 -4.30
CA VAL A 31 7.37 5.02 -3.46
C VAL A 31 7.56 5.31 -1.98
N ALA A 32 8.75 5.81 -1.60
CA ALA A 32 9.03 6.19 -0.22
C ALA A 32 8.13 7.32 0.29
N GLN A 33 7.89 8.35 -0.54
CA GLN A 33 7.02 9.47 -0.18
C GLN A 33 5.55 9.03 -0.08
N ILE A 34 5.11 8.07 -0.90
CA ILE A 34 3.79 7.44 -0.76
C ILE A 34 3.67 6.73 0.59
N GLY A 35 4.68 5.96 0.99
CA GLY A 35 4.74 5.32 2.30
C GLY A 35 4.61 6.33 3.45
N TYR A 36 5.42 7.39 3.44
CA TYR A 36 5.33 8.44 4.46
C TYR A 36 3.97 9.14 4.49
N ARG A 37 3.39 9.43 3.32
CA ARG A 37 2.07 10.08 3.20
C ARG A 37 0.95 9.22 3.79
N LEU A 38 1.07 7.91 3.70
CA LEU A 38 0.11 6.94 4.26
C LEU A 38 0.37 6.63 5.74
N GLY A 39 1.29 7.36 6.39
CA GLY A 39 1.59 7.21 7.82
C GLY A 39 2.61 6.12 8.14
N PHE A 40 3.30 5.54 7.14
CA PHE A 40 4.39 4.60 7.41
C PHE A 40 5.68 5.34 7.74
N GLY A 41 6.28 5.05 8.89
CA GLY A 41 7.59 5.59 9.28
C GLY A 41 8.78 4.97 8.53
N ASP A 42 8.57 3.81 7.89
CA ASP A 42 9.59 3.11 7.10
C ASP A 42 9.02 2.73 5.71
N PRO A 43 9.52 3.34 4.62
CA PRO A 43 9.22 2.98 3.24
C PRO A 43 9.43 1.51 2.88
N SER A 44 10.43 0.87 3.48
CA SER A 44 10.72 -0.54 3.26
C SER A 44 9.64 -1.40 3.89
N TYR A 45 9.18 -1.04 5.09
CA TYR A 45 8.03 -1.69 5.73
C TYR A 45 6.75 -1.50 4.92
N PHE A 46 6.47 -0.29 4.42
CA PHE A 46 5.36 -0.04 3.49
C PHE A 46 5.44 -0.97 2.28
N SER A 47 6.61 -1.03 1.61
CA SER A 47 6.80 -1.83 0.41
C SER A 47 6.59 -3.33 0.66
N ARG A 48 7.07 -3.84 1.81
CA ARG A 48 6.80 -5.23 2.24
C ARG A 48 5.31 -5.47 2.49
N ARG A 49 4.62 -4.52 3.14
CA ARG A 49 3.19 -4.63 3.44
C ARG A 49 2.35 -4.59 2.17
N PHE A 50 2.64 -3.66 1.28
CA PHE A 50 2.02 -3.54 -0.04
C PHE A 50 2.18 -4.83 -0.83
N ARG A 51 3.40 -5.37 -0.93
CA ARG A 51 3.64 -6.65 -1.63
C ARG A 51 2.85 -7.82 -1.03
N ARG A 52 2.74 -7.90 0.29
CA ARG A 52 1.91 -8.92 0.94
C ARG A 52 0.43 -8.80 0.57
N ARG A 53 -0.08 -7.59 0.30
CA ARG A 53 -1.48 -7.39 -0.11
C ARG A 53 -1.75 -7.44 -1.60
N MET A 54 -0.83 -6.95 -2.41
CA MET A 54 -1.01 -6.79 -3.86
C MET A 54 -0.28 -7.84 -4.69
N GLY A 55 0.59 -8.65 -4.08
CA GLY A 55 1.36 -9.70 -4.75
C GLY A 55 2.70 -9.22 -5.32
N GLU A 56 2.86 -7.93 -5.58
CA GLU A 56 4.05 -7.32 -6.19
C GLU A 56 4.50 -6.06 -5.45
N SER A 57 5.74 -5.59 -5.69
CA SER A 57 6.22 -4.38 -5.03
C SER A 57 5.52 -3.12 -5.59
N PRO A 58 5.47 -2.00 -4.83
CA PRO A 58 4.93 -0.74 -5.35
C PRO A 58 5.59 -0.26 -6.64
N SER A 59 6.90 -0.52 -6.79
CA SER A 59 7.66 -0.15 -7.99
C SER A 59 7.27 -1.02 -9.18
N ASP A 60 7.15 -2.34 -8.98
CA ASP A 60 6.72 -3.27 -10.04
C ASP A 60 5.27 -2.99 -10.46
N TYR A 61 4.40 -2.70 -9.48
CA TYR A 61 3.02 -2.27 -9.73
C TYR A 61 2.98 -1.03 -10.62
N ARG A 62 3.86 -0.06 -10.41
CA ARG A 62 3.96 1.14 -11.27
C ARG A 62 4.42 0.78 -12.68
N LEU A 63 5.49 0.01 -12.80
CA LEU A 63 6.04 -0.39 -14.10
C LEU A 63 4.99 -1.13 -14.93
N ARG A 64 4.28 -2.08 -14.31
CA ARG A 64 3.18 -2.83 -14.94
C ARG A 64 2.05 -1.94 -15.45
N LEU A 65 1.78 -0.80 -14.81
CA LEU A 65 0.79 0.18 -15.27
C LEU A 65 1.32 1.11 -16.36
N GLN A 66 2.64 1.23 -16.50
CA GLN A 66 3.30 2.05 -17.51
C GLN A 66 3.61 1.27 -18.80
N ASP A 67 3.76 -0.05 -18.69
CA ASP A 67 4.04 -0.97 -19.80
C ASP A 67 2.76 -1.43 -20.54
N GLY A 68 1.59 -0.84 -20.23
CA GLY A 68 0.29 -1.16 -20.81
C GLY A 68 -0.32 -0.05 -21.66
#